data_AF-A0A520R7A5-F1
#
_entry.id   AF-A0A520R7A5-F1
#
_cell.length_a   1.000
_cell.length_b   1.000
_cell.length_c   1.000
_cell.angle_alpha   90.00
_cell.angle_beta   90.00
_cell.angle_gamma   90.00
#
_symmetry.space_group_name_H-M   'P 1'
#
loop_
_entity.id
_entity.type
_entity.pdbx_description
1 polymer ?
#
loop_
_entity_poly.entity_id
_entity_poly.type
_entity_poly.pdbx_seq_one_letter_code
_entity_poly.pdbx_strand_id
1 'polypeptide(L)'
;MERWLRLAAVLGCGLIATTSSAWVDELTLVAAVAHVREASSADQRALCRHDCGAVRDPDLRAFCRGRCERVRDPDTRAMCGGDCGAVQHGDLRALCLGQCQLAHDPDFVALCEGRCDSVRDPSLQAFCRHDCGALGQSRPPSSQASQAMPSQ
;
A
#
# COMPACT_ATOMS: atom_id res chain seq x y z
N MET A 1 -2.59 -46.87 -37.76
CA MET A 1 -1.98 -46.82 -36.42
C MET A 1 -1.46 -45.40 -36.28
N GLU A 2 -1.98 -44.46 -35.50
CA GLU A 2 -2.90 -44.45 -34.37
C GLU A 2 -3.66 -43.11 -34.36
N ARG A 3 -4.99 -43.17 -34.17
CA ARG A 3 -5.78 -42.12 -33.50
C ARG A 3 -5.52 -42.33 -32.00
N TRP A 4 -5.61 -41.29 -31.17
CA TRP A 4 -5.83 -41.25 -29.69
C TRP A 4 -4.88 -40.26 -28.97
N LEU A 5 -5.47 -39.55 -27.99
CA LEU A 5 -4.90 -38.61 -27.02
C LEU A 5 -4.76 -37.12 -27.43
N ARG A 6 -5.93 -36.47 -27.40
CA ARG A 6 -6.11 -35.11 -26.87
C ARG A 6 -5.65 -35.07 -25.39
N LEU A 7 -5.03 -33.97 -24.96
CA LEU A 7 -5.01 -33.36 -23.61
C LEU A 7 -3.94 -32.25 -23.64
N ALA A 8 -4.29 -30.99 -23.86
CA ALA A 8 -4.51 -30.02 -22.78
C ALA A 8 -3.44 -30.10 -21.67
N ALA A 9 -2.33 -29.38 -21.86
CA ALA A 9 -1.52 -28.91 -20.75
C ALA A 9 -0.98 -27.53 -21.10
N VAL A 10 -1.67 -26.54 -20.54
CA VAL A 10 -1.22 -25.16 -20.37
C VAL A 10 0.20 -25.21 -19.79
N LEU A 11 1.19 -24.86 -20.60
CA LEU A 11 2.58 -24.67 -20.16
C LEU A 11 2.98 -23.22 -20.44
N GLY A 12 2.12 -22.30 -19.98
CA GLY A 12 2.47 -20.92 -19.72
C GLY A 12 2.96 -20.80 -18.28
N CYS A 13 4.23 -21.05 -18.03
CA CYS A 13 5.02 -20.47 -16.94
C CYS A 13 6.46 -20.99 -17.03
N GLY A 14 7.27 -20.40 -17.89
CA GLY A 14 8.62 -20.88 -18.14
C GLY A 14 9.57 -19.78 -18.59
N LEU A 15 9.40 -18.57 -18.06
CA LEU A 15 10.33 -17.45 -18.23
C LEU A 15 10.10 -16.47 -17.08
N ILE A 16 10.57 -16.83 -15.88
CA ILE A 16 10.87 -15.83 -14.84
C ILE A 16 12.37 -15.94 -14.56
N ALA A 17 13.16 -15.53 -15.54
CA ALA A 17 14.56 -15.20 -15.37
C ALA A 17 14.73 -13.85 -16.07
N THR A 18 15.22 -12.87 -15.31
CA THR A 18 15.27 -11.43 -15.63
C THR A 18 13.96 -10.67 -15.44
N THR A 19 13.39 -10.69 -14.23
CA THR A 19 12.79 -9.43 -13.76
C THR A 19 13.97 -8.55 -13.36
N SER A 20 14.36 -7.67 -14.27
CA SER A 20 15.19 -6.51 -13.97
C SER A 20 14.79 -5.97 -12.61
N SER A 21 15.76 -5.77 -11.72
CA SER A 21 15.60 -5.18 -10.39
C SER A 21 15.23 -3.68 -10.47
N ALA A 22 14.26 -3.35 -11.31
CA ALA A 22 13.65 -2.05 -11.53
C ALA A 22 12.16 -2.06 -11.17
N TRP A 23 11.70 -3.04 -10.38
CA TRP A 23 10.38 -3.04 -9.75
C TRP A 23 10.43 -2.44 -8.34
N VAL A 24 11.28 -1.42 -8.14
CA VAL A 24 11.21 -0.56 -6.95
C VAL A 24 10.50 0.77 -7.24
N ASP A 25 10.03 0.97 -8.47
CA ASP A 25 9.26 2.15 -8.85
C ASP A 25 7.75 1.87 -8.74
N GLU A 26 7.06 2.76 -8.02
CA GLU A 26 5.60 2.97 -7.95
C GLU A 26 4.72 2.01 -7.10
N LEU A 27 4.90 0.68 -7.15
CA LEU A 27 3.96 -0.25 -6.48
C LEU A 27 4.20 -0.49 -4.97
N THR A 28 5.33 -0.06 -4.42
CA THR A 28 5.65 -0.18 -2.99
C THR A 28 4.94 0.85 -2.11
N LEU A 29 4.30 1.87 -2.68
CA LEU A 29 3.46 2.81 -1.92
C LEU A 29 2.04 2.26 -1.67
N VAL A 30 1.55 1.41 -2.56
CA VAL A 30 0.14 1.04 -2.67
C VAL A 30 -0.33 0.08 -1.55
N ALA A 31 0.54 -0.79 -1.07
CA ALA A 31 0.22 -1.69 0.05
C ALA A 31 0.12 -0.99 1.40
N ALA A 32 0.89 0.10 1.57
CA ALA A 32 0.82 0.89 2.78
C ALA A 32 -0.51 1.65 2.86
N VAL A 33 -1.26 1.86 1.77
CA VAL A 33 -2.45 2.73 1.71
C VAL A 33 -3.54 2.32 2.71
N ALA A 34 -3.84 1.03 2.89
CA ALA A 34 -4.85 0.61 3.87
C ALA A 34 -4.40 0.93 5.30
N HIS A 35 -3.13 0.69 5.61
CA HIS A 35 -2.57 0.97 6.93
C HIS A 35 -2.19 2.44 7.11
N VAL A 36 -1.97 3.21 6.05
CA VAL A 36 -1.66 4.64 6.09
C VAL A 36 -2.84 5.39 6.69
N ARG A 37 -4.09 5.02 6.39
CA ARG A 37 -5.27 5.65 7.02
C ARG A 37 -5.32 5.47 8.54
N GLU A 38 -4.88 4.32 9.03
CA GLU A 38 -4.90 3.99 10.47
C GLU A 38 -3.58 4.33 11.18
N ALA A 39 -2.50 4.52 10.43
CA ALA A 39 -1.19 4.85 10.94
C ALA A 39 -1.15 6.24 11.57
N SER A 40 -0.25 6.39 12.54
CA SER A 40 0.07 7.71 13.07
C SER A 40 0.57 8.63 11.95
N SER A 41 0.23 9.91 12.03
CA SER A 41 0.74 10.91 11.08
C SER A 41 2.27 10.97 11.00
N ALA A 42 2.96 10.62 12.09
CA ALA A 42 4.42 10.48 12.09
C ALA A 42 4.89 9.33 11.19
N ASP A 43 4.21 8.18 11.25
CA ASP A 43 4.52 6.99 10.47
C ASP A 43 4.16 7.18 9.01
N GLN A 44 3.01 7.80 8.71
CA GLN A 44 2.63 8.19 7.35
C GLN A 44 3.73 9.07 6.70
N ARG A 45 4.20 10.10 7.43
CA ARG A 45 5.27 11.00 6.99
C ARG A 45 6.59 10.29 6.78
N ALA A 46 6.93 9.38 7.69
CA ALA A 46 8.14 8.58 7.61
C ALA A 46 8.11 7.66 6.40
N LEU A 47 7.00 6.94 6.17
CA LEU A 47 6.78 6.12 4.98
C LEU A 47 6.87 6.91 3.68
N CYS A 48 6.21 8.07 3.64
CA CYS A 48 6.22 8.94 2.46
C CYS A 48 7.64 9.42 2.12
N ARG A 49 8.44 9.79 3.13
CA ARG A 49 9.86 10.15 2.95
C ARG A 49 10.80 8.95 2.79
N HIS A 50 10.26 7.73 2.81
CA HIS A 50 11.04 6.50 2.83
C HIS A 50 12.00 6.39 4.03
N ASP A 51 11.70 7.08 5.12
CA ASP A 51 12.42 6.98 6.40
C ASP A 51 11.86 5.82 7.23
N CYS A 52 12.19 4.60 6.81
CA CYS A 52 11.80 3.38 7.53
C CYS A 52 12.46 3.24 8.92
N GLY A 53 13.34 4.17 9.32
CA GLY A 53 13.91 4.23 10.67
C GLY A 53 12.94 4.88 11.66
N ALA A 54 12.25 5.91 11.21
CA ALA A 54 11.31 6.70 12.02
C ALA A 54 9.93 6.04 12.18
N VAL A 55 9.57 5.05 11.35
CA VAL A 55 8.30 4.32 11.44
C VAL A 55 8.24 3.51 12.75
N ARG A 56 7.25 3.81 13.58
CA ARG A 56 7.02 3.18 14.88
C ARG A 56 6.30 1.85 14.73
N ASP A 57 5.28 1.81 13.88
CA ASP A 57 4.57 0.57 13.57
C ASP A 57 5.53 -0.49 12.99
N PRO A 58 5.61 -1.69 13.61
CA PRO A 58 6.57 -2.70 13.22
C PRO A 58 6.27 -3.32 11.85
N ASP A 59 5.01 -3.44 11.46
CA ASP A 59 4.59 -4.05 10.20
C ASP A 59 4.83 -3.07 9.05
N LEU A 60 4.45 -1.80 9.21
CA LEU A 60 4.78 -0.73 8.26
C LEU A 60 6.30 -0.53 8.12
N ARG A 61 7.05 -0.64 9.23
CA ARG A 61 8.51 -0.57 9.19
C ARG A 61 9.12 -1.76 8.45
N ALA A 62 8.61 -2.97 8.70
CA ALA A 62 9.07 -4.18 8.01
C ALA A 62 8.75 -4.08 6.51
N PHE A 63 7.53 -3.66 6.18
CA PHE A 63 7.08 -3.38 4.83
C PHE A 63 7.97 -2.36 4.11
N CYS A 64 8.19 -1.19 4.72
CA CYS A 64 9.06 -0.13 4.18
C CYS A 64 10.49 -0.62 3.92
N ARG A 65 11.01 -1.51 4.77
CA ARG A 65 12.34 -2.14 4.62
C ARG A 65 12.36 -3.33 3.66
N GLY A 66 11.23 -3.69 3.04
CA GLY A 66 11.09 -4.88 2.19
C GLY A 66 11.24 -6.21 2.93
N ARG A 67 11.04 -6.23 4.26
CA ARG A 67 11.13 -7.44 5.11
C ARG A 67 9.75 -8.06 5.29
N CYS A 68 9.16 -8.51 4.19
CA CYS A 68 7.78 -9.01 4.13
C CYS A 68 7.53 -10.19 5.10
N GLU A 69 8.55 -11.01 5.37
CA GLU A 69 8.48 -12.13 6.31
C GLU A 69 8.21 -11.69 7.75
N ARG A 70 8.52 -10.44 8.09
CA ARG A 70 8.32 -9.87 9.44
C ARG A 70 7.01 -9.13 9.61
N VAL A 71 6.32 -8.83 8.51
CA VAL A 71 4.99 -8.21 8.51
C VAL A 71 4.00 -9.24 9.04
N ARG A 72 3.25 -8.93 10.09
CA ARG A 72 2.28 -9.87 10.70
C ARG A 72 0.94 -9.85 9.99
N ASP A 73 0.51 -8.66 9.55
CA ASP A 73 -0.69 -8.50 8.74
C ASP A 73 -0.59 -9.30 7.43
N PRO A 74 -1.51 -10.25 7.16
CA PRO A 74 -1.41 -11.14 6.00
C PRO A 74 -1.57 -10.39 4.68
N ASP A 75 -2.45 -9.40 4.62
CA ASP A 75 -2.69 -8.62 3.40
C ASP A 75 -1.47 -7.75 3.08
N THR A 76 -0.90 -7.08 4.06
CA THR A 76 0.35 -6.28 3.89
C THR A 76 1.53 -7.17 3.53
N ARG A 77 1.64 -8.36 4.14
CA ARG A 77 2.68 -9.33 3.78
C ARG A 77 2.53 -9.80 2.34
N ALA A 78 1.30 -10.14 1.94
CA ALA A 78 0.97 -10.59 0.60
C ALA A 78 1.30 -9.50 -0.43
N MET A 79 0.86 -8.27 -0.18
CA MET A 79 1.19 -7.10 -1.00
C MET A 79 2.71 -6.86 -1.08
N CYS A 80 3.41 -6.89 0.06
CA CYS A 80 4.87 -6.73 0.13
C CYS A 80 5.61 -7.78 -0.71
N GLY A 81 5.13 -9.02 -0.66
CA GLY A 81 5.66 -10.13 -1.45
C GLY A 81 5.18 -10.17 -2.90
N GLY A 82 4.27 -9.27 -3.30
CA GLY A 82 3.63 -9.28 -4.62
C GLY A 82 2.62 -10.41 -4.85
N ASP A 83 2.20 -11.12 -3.80
CA ASP A 83 1.17 -12.16 -3.88
C ASP A 83 -0.23 -11.55 -3.76
N CYS A 84 -0.67 -10.87 -4.81
CA CYS A 84 -1.99 -10.25 -4.84
C CYS A 84 -3.15 -11.25 -4.68
N GLY A 85 -2.93 -12.55 -4.96
CA GLY A 85 -3.94 -13.60 -4.80
C GLY A 85 -4.23 -13.93 -3.33
N ALA A 86 -3.24 -13.76 -2.46
CA ALA A 86 -3.37 -13.96 -1.02
C ALA A 86 -4.01 -12.77 -0.28
N VAL A 87 -4.15 -11.61 -0.95
CA VAL A 87 -4.81 -10.42 -0.37
C VAL A 87 -6.31 -10.64 -0.27
N GLN A 88 -6.84 -10.57 0.95
CA GLN A 88 -8.25 -10.77 1.24
C GLN A 88 -9.06 -9.48 1.09
N HIS A 89 -8.47 -8.33 1.42
CA HIS A 89 -9.15 -7.04 1.23
C HIS A 89 -9.31 -6.71 -0.27
N GLY A 90 -10.55 -6.59 -0.71
CA GLY A 90 -10.90 -6.46 -2.13
C GLY A 90 -10.24 -5.26 -2.82
N ASP A 91 -10.23 -4.10 -2.17
CA ASP A 91 -9.68 -2.87 -2.74
C ASP A 91 -8.14 -2.93 -2.80
N LEU A 92 -7.49 -3.44 -1.74
CA LEU A 92 -6.03 -3.66 -1.76
C LEU A 92 -5.64 -4.66 -2.84
N ARG A 93 -6.41 -5.74 -3.02
CA ARG A 93 -6.17 -6.71 -4.08
C ARG A 93 -6.33 -6.08 -5.45
N ALA A 94 -7.36 -5.28 -5.66
CA ALA A 94 -7.59 -4.56 -6.91
C ALA A 94 -6.39 -3.66 -7.24
N LEU A 95 -5.90 -2.91 -6.25
CA LEU A 95 -4.71 -2.08 -6.39
C LEU A 95 -3.44 -2.89 -6.68
N CYS A 96 -3.21 -3.99 -5.95
CA CYS A 96 -2.09 -4.89 -6.17
C CYS A 96 -2.05 -5.43 -7.60
N LEU A 97 -3.22 -5.81 -8.12
CA LEU A 97 -3.39 -6.33 -9.47
C LEU A 97 -3.37 -5.23 -10.54
N GLY A 98 -3.38 -3.95 -10.16
CA GLY A 98 -3.58 -2.82 -11.08
C GLY A 98 -4.96 -2.82 -11.76
N GLN A 99 -5.96 -3.47 -11.14
CA GLN A 99 -7.32 -3.62 -11.66
C GLN A 99 -8.25 -2.61 -10.98
N CYS A 100 -8.06 -1.33 -11.26
CA CYS A 100 -8.72 -0.23 -10.57
C CYS A 100 -10.26 -0.34 -10.57
N GLN A 101 -10.85 -0.85 -11.65
CA GLN A 101 -12.29 -1.11 -11.77
C GLN A 101 -12.87 -2.13 -10.78
N LEU A 102 -12.03 -2.92 -10.11
CA LEU A 102 -12.45 -3.89 -9.09
C LEU A 102 -12.48 -3.30 -7.67
N ALA A 103 -11.88 -2.12 -7.47
CA ALA A 103 -11.94 -1.44 -6.19
C ALA A 103 -13.34 -0.82 -6.00
N HIS A 104 -13.88 -0.94 -4.79
CA HIS A 104 -15.17 -0.40 -4.39
C HIS A 104 -15.05 1.02 -3.86
N ASP A 105 -13.99 1.32 -3.10
CA ASP A 105 -13.75 2.69 -2.61
C ASP A 105 -13.17 3.56 -3.75
N PRO A 106 -13.82 4.69 -4.08
CA PRO A 106 -13.38 5.56 -5.16
C PRO A 106 -12.05 6.27 -4.89
N ASP A 107 -11.61 6.40 -3.63
CA ASP A 107 -10.28 6.91 -3.31
C ASP A 107 -9.21 5.90 -3.76
N PHE A 108 -9.46 4.61 -3.57
CA PHE A 108 -8.62 3.52 -4.03
C PHE A 108 -8.60 3.39 -5.55
N VAL A 109 -9.76 3.59 -6.21
CA VAL A 109 -9.85 3.72 -7.67
C VAL A 109 -8.99 4.88 -8.16
N ALA A 110 -9.15 6.07 -7.56
CA ALA A 110 -8.38 7.26 -7.93
C ALA A 110 -6.87 7.09 -7.70
N LEU A 111 -6.47 6.45 -6.59
CA LEU A 111 -5.07 6.11 -6.31
C LEU A 111 -4.49 5.16 -7.36
N CYS A 112 -5.23 4.10 -7.68
CA CYS A 112 -4.84 3.11 -8.68
C CYS A 112 -4.66 3.74 -10.07
N GLU A 113 -5.51 4.70 -10.42
CA GLU A 113 -5.44 5.44 -11.69
C GLU A 113 -4.49 6.65 -11.64
N GLY A 114 -3.80 6.87 -10.53
CA GLY A 114 -2.89 8.01 -10.34
C GLY A 114 -3.58 9.38 -10.29
N ARG A 115 -4.90 9.44 -10.13
CA ARG A 115 -5.69 10.68 -10.05
C ARG A 115 -5.74 11.24 -8.64
N CYS A 116 -4.60 11.73 -8.14
CA CYS A 116 -4.48 12.24 -6.77
C CYS A 116 -5.47 13.39 -6.46
N ASP A 117 -5.85 14.22 -7.44
CA ASP A 117 -6.86 15.28 -7.25
C ASP A 117 -8.26 14.73 -6.92
N SER A 118 -8.56 13.50 -7.34
CA SER A 118 -9.86 12.84 -7.10
C SER A 118 -9.93 12.09 -5.78
N VAL A 119 -8.79 11.93 -5.08
CA VAL A 119 -8.72 11.29 -3.77
C VAL A 119 -9.28 12.22 -2.71
N ARG A 120 -10.31 11.78 -1.98
CA ARG A 120 -11.03 12.60 -0.98
C ARG A 120 -10.38 12.55 0.39
N ASP A 121 -9.74 11.43 0.72
CA ASP A 121 -8.95 11.32 1.93
C ASP A 121 -7.67 12.16 1.83
N PRO A 122 -7.47 13.13 2.74
CA PRO A 122 -6.35 14.05 2.65
C PRO A 122 -5.00 13.36 2.88
N SER A 123 -4.96 12.29 3.66
CA SER A 123 -3.72 11.55 3.91
C SER A 123 -3.34 10.73 2.67
N LEU A 124 -4.32 10.06 2.06
CA LEU A 124 -4.11 9.32 0.82
C LEU A 124 -3.78 10.26 -0.35
N GLN A 125 -4.44 11.42 -0.44
CA GLN A 125 -4.15 12.43 -1.44
C GLN A 125 -2.73 12.98 -1.29
N ALA A 126 -2.33 13.35 -0.07
CA ALA A 126 -0.98 13.83 0.20
C ALA A 126 0.06 12.76 -0.13
N PHE A 127 -0.21 11.50 0.22
CA PHE A 127 0.66 10.38 -0.11
C PHE A 127 0.78 10.15 -1.63
N CYS A 128 -0.34 10.19 -2.35
CA CYS A 128 -0.40 10.09 -3.81
C CYS A 128 0.39 11.20 -4.51
N ARG A 129 0.23 12.45 -4.04
CA ARG A 129 0.99 13.61 -4.55
C ARG A 129 2.45 13.61 -4.10
N HIS A 130 2.85 12.67 -3.25
CA HIS A 130 4.14 12.67 -2.56
C HIS A 130 4.39 13.95 -1.73
N ASP A 131 3.31 14.60 -1.26
CA ASP A 131 3.37 15.73 -0.35
C ASP A 131 3.47 15.24 1.11
N CYS A 132 4.66 14.77 1.47
CA CYS A 132 4.94 14.28 2.80
C CYS A 132 4.84 15.37 3.90
N GLY A 133 4.78 16.65 3.53
CA GLY A 133 4.59 17.76 4.45
C GLY A 133 3.12 17.90 4.89
N ALA A 134 2.19 17.69 3.96
CA ALA A 134 0.74 17.75 4.20
C ALA A 134 0.20 16.63 5.10
N LEU A 135 0.86 15.45 5.11
CA LEU A 135 0.47 14.32 5.98
C LEU A 135 0.38 14.76 7.45
N GLY A 136 -0.71 14.46 8.16
CA GLY A 136 -0.87 14.83 9.57
C GLY A 136 -1.27 16.29 9.86
N GLN A 137 -1.35 17.15 8.85
CA GLN A 137 -1.93 18.49 8.99
C GLN A 137 -3.47 18.47 8.88
N SER A 138 -4.02 17.34 8.43
CA SER A 138 -5.45 17.05 8.30
C SER A 138 -6.14 16.66 9.62
N ARG A 139 -5.47 16.75 10.78
CA ARG A 139 -6.17 16.69 12.07
C ARG A 139 -6.90 18.03 12.27
N PRO A 140 -8.25 18.08 12.30
CA PRO A 140 -8.93 19.30 12.69
C PRO A 140 -8.44 19.73 14.09
N PRO A 141 -8.23 21.03 14.34
CA PRO A 141 -7.82 21.54 15.64
C PRO A 141 -8.96 21.34 16.66
N SER A 142 -9.11 20.14 17.21
CA SER A 142 -10.10 19.88 18.26
C SER A 142 -9.61 18.92 19.35
N SER A 143 -8.41 18.33 19.24
CA SER A 143 -7.87 17.41 20.26
C SER A 143 -6.70 17.97 21.10
N GLN A 144 -6.33 19.25 20.92
CA GLN A 144 -5.34 19.91 21.80
C GLN A 144 -5.98 20.69 22.97
N ALA A 145 -7.26 20.48 23.26
CA ALA A 145 -7.97 21.18 24.34
C ALA A 145 -7.81 20.54 25.74
N SER A 146 -6.91 19.57 25.95
CA SER A 146 -6.77 18.89 27.26
C SER A 146 -5.37 18.88 27.86
N GLN A 147 -4.41 19.68 27.37
CA GLN A 147 -3.07 19.76 27.98
C GLN A 147 -2.57 21.20 28.11
N ALA A 148 -3.34 22.04 28.80
CA ALA A 148 -2.85 23.30 29.36
C ALA A 148 -3.78 23.79 30.48
N MET A 149 -3.74 23.14 31.64
CA MET A 149 -4.02 23.82 32.90
C MET A 149 -2.68 24.19 33.53
N PRO A 150 -2.19 25.44 33.43
CA PRO A 150 -1.29 25.95 34.43
C PRO A 150 -2.13 26.27 35.68
N SER A 151 -1.91 25.50 36.74
CA SER A 151 -2.32 25.87 38.09
C SER A 151 -1.46 27.04 38.55
N GLN A 152 -2.01 28.25 38.55
CA GLN A 152 -1.63 29.35 39.45
C GLN A 152 -2.84 30.23 39.68
#